data_AF-A0A8S0P859-F1
#
_entry.id   AF-A0A8S0P859-F1
#
_cell.length_a   1.000
_cell.length_b   1.000
_cell.length_c   1.000
_cell.angle_alpha   90.00
_cell.angle_beta   90.00
_cell.angle_gamma   90.00
#
_symmetry.space_group_name_H-M   'P 1'
#
loop_
_entity.id
_entity.type
_entity.pdbx_description
1 polymer ?
#
loop_
_entity_poly.entity_id
_entity_poly.type
_entity_poly.pdbx_seq_one_letter_code
_entity_poly.pdbx_strand_id
1 'polypeptide(L)'
;MIHQGKLPVNLKQMSTKRLSVHLLQLVLFYLLIFFKLLDSATSANGVLSSSPEEEEEIEAAIGYGYSIQSVIGDSSGKTLTAHLQLIQNSSILGLDIQFLTLTASFETKDRLRIRITDADSPRWEIPQQILPRQSQSPLRRSLVGNHPSPPQNHRLFLSDPTSDLTFTLQNTAPFGFTVSRISSGDTLFNTTPVNHRPSTYLIFKDQYLQLSSALPPHTSNLYGIGEHTKSSFRLQHNQTLTLWNADIASAKIDLNLYGSHPFYMDVRSPGGITHGVLLLNLMAWMLCTLGIGLPTR
;
A
#
# COMPACT_ATOMS: atom_id res chain seq x y z
N MET A 1 22.35 -21.61 44.50
CA MET A 1 23.01 -22.77 43.87
C MET A 1 22.52 -22.82 42.43
N ILE A 2 23.39 -22.48 41.48
CA ILE A 2 23.07 -22.27 40.06
C ILE A 2 22.96 -23.64 39.40
N HIS A 3 21.83 -23.94 38.77
CA HIS A 3 21.73 -25.07 37.84
C HIS A 3 21.70 -24.52 36.42
N GLN A 4 22.81 -24.71 35.68
CA GLN A 4 22.88 -24.42 34.26
C GLN A 4 22.17 -25.53 33.47
N GLY A 5 21.12 -25.17 32.73
CA GLY A 5 20.55 -25.97 31.65
C GLY A 5 21.13 -25.52 30.31
N LYS A 6 21.84 -26.41 29.63
CA LYS A 6 22.33 -26.23 28.24
C LYS A 6 21.15 -26.07 27.27
N LEU A 7 21.14 -24.99 26.50
CA LEU A 7 20.32 -24.84 25.29
C LEU A 7 20.93 -25.67 24.14
N PRO A 8 20.14 -26.37 23.31
CA PRO A 8 20.66 -27.02 22.12
C PRO A 8 21.01 -25.99 21.04
N VAL A 9 22.25 -26.10 20.58
CA VAL A 9 22.83 -25.36 19.46
C VAL A 9 22.26 -25.92 18.16
N ASN A 10 21.17 -25.34 17.63
CA ASN A 10 20.89 -25.38 16.19
C ASN A 10 19.80 -24.40 15.73
N LEU A 11 20.14 -23.10 15.69
CA LEU A 11 19.31 -22.08 15.01
C LEU A 11 20.09 -21.27 13.95
N LYS A 12 21.40 -21.48 13.83
CA LYS A 12 22.25 -20.77 12.84
C LYS A 12 22.25 -21.39 11.43
N GLN A 13 21.80 -22.63 11.28
CA GLN A 13 21.91 -23.33 9.99
C GLN A 13 20.66 -23.21 9.09
N MET A 14 19.51 -22.79 9.63
CA MET A 14 18.26 -22.69 8.88
C MET A 14 17.96 -21.28 8.34
N SER A 15 18.62 -20.25 8.88
CA SER A 15 18.47 -18.85 8.46
C SER A 15 19.40 -18.48 7.30
N THR A 16 20.63 -19.01 7.28
CA THR A 16 21.65 -18.71 6.27
C THR A 16 21.32 -19.29 4.90
N LYS A 17 20.66 -20.45 4.83
CA LYS A 17 20.24 -21.05 3.54
C LYS A 17 19.10 -20.26 2.86
N ARG A 18 18.11 -19.77 3.62
CA ARG A 18 17.02 -18.93 3.05
C ARG A 18 17.51 -17.53 2.67
N LEU A 19 18.35 -16.90 3.48
CA LEU A 19 18.99 -15.63 3.13
C LEU A 19 19.87 -15.79 1.87
N SER A 20 20.60 -16.89 1.76
CA SER A 20 21.45 -17.19 0.62
C SER A 20 20.65 -17.39 -0.66
N VAL A 21 19.47 -18.00 -0.61
CA VAL A 21 18.61 -18.18 -1.79
C VAL A 21 17.98 -16.86 -2.23
N HIS A 22 17.54 -16.02 -1.30
CA HIS A 22 17.01 -14.69 -1.66
C HIS A 22 18.09 -13.74 -2.15
N LEU A 23 19.28 -13.74 -1.55
CA LEU A 23 20.43 -12.97 -2.05
C LEU A 23 20.87 -13.49 -3.42
N LEU A 24 20.85 -14.81 -3.64
CA LEU A 24 21.15 -15.41 -4.95
C LEU A 24 20.09 -15.06 -5.99
N GLN A 25 18.80 -15.02 -5.63
CA GLN A 25 17.73 -14.57 -6.53
C GLN A 25 17.84 -13.08 -6.84
N LEU A 26 18.19 -12.25 -5.85
CA LEU A 26 18.44 -10.82 -6.06
C LEU A 26 19.66 -10.62 -6.96
N VAL A 27 20.75 -11.33 -6.70
CA VAL A 27 21.96 -11.30 -7.51
C VAL A 27 21.68 -11.80 -8.92
N LEU A 28 20.93 -12.90 -9.11
CA LEU A 28 20.51 -13.37 -10.43
C LEU A 28 19.61 -12.35 -11.13
N PHE A 29 18.72 -11.68 -10.42
CA PHE A 29 17.87 -10.63 -10.98
C PHE A 29 18.71 -9.45 -11.45
N TYR A 30 19.64 -8.97 -10.64
CA TYR A 30 20.61 -7.94 -11.05
C TYR A 30 21.57 -8.42 -12.14
N LEU A 31 21.94 -9.70 -12.16
CA LEU A 31 22.78 -10.29 -13.22
C LEU A 31 22.02 -10.38 -14.54
N LEU A 32 20.74 -10.76 -14.51
CA LEU A 32 19.87 -10.82 -15.69
C LEU A 32 19.64 -9.42 -16.25
N ILE A 33 19.44 -8.42 -15.38
CA ILE A 33 19.42 -7.01 -15.77
C ILE A 33 20.77 -6.62 -16.40
N PHE A 34 21.90 -6.99 -15.77
CA PHE A 34 23.24 -6.67 -16.27
C PHE A 34 23.58 -7.35 -17.61
N PHE A 35 23.20 -8.62 -17.81
CA PHE A 35 23.43 -9.34 -19.07
C PHE A 35 22.52 -8.83 -20.19
N LYS A 36 21.26 -8.48 -19.90
CA LYS A 36 20.40 -7.78 -20.87
C LYS A 36 20.95 -6.40 -21.24
N LEU A 37 21.51 -5.66 -20.28
CA LEU A 37 22.21 -4.40 -20.52
C LEU A 37 23.48 -4.57 -21.37
N LEU A 38 24.18 -5.71 -21.24
CA LEU A 38 25.40 -6.02 -21.98
C LEU A 38 25.10 -6.44 -23.44
N ASP A 39 24.02 -7.18 -23.67
CA ASP A 39 23.55 -7.50 -25.03
C ASP A 39 23.17 -6.22 -25.81
N SER A 40 22.57 -5.22 -25.14
CA SER A 40 22.28 -3.92 -25.75
C SER A 40 23.53 -3.05 -26.01
N ALA A 41 24.66 -3.31 -25.32
CA ALA A 41 25.88 -2.49 -25.43
C ALA A 41 26.72 -2.77 -26.69
N THR A 42 26.34 -3.74 -27.53
CA THR A 42 26.97 -3.96 -28.84
C THR A 42 26.37 -3.12 -29.97
N SER A 43 25.36 -2.29 -29.69
CA SER A 43 24.89 -1.25 -30.61
C SER A 43 25.28 0.13 -30.09
N ALA A 44 26.26 0.75 -30.74
CA ALA A 44 26.92 1.96 -30.30
C ALA A 44 25.99 3.20 -30.20
N ASN A 45 26.21 3.97 -29.13
CA ASN A 45 25.82 5.38 -28.91
C ASN A 45 24.31 5.69 -28.84
N GLY A 46 23.70 5.40 -27.68
CA GLY A 46 22.39 5.92 -27.28
C GLY A 46 22.31 6.05 -25.77
N VAL A 47 21.70 7.13 -25.29
CA VAL A 47 21.36 7.36 -23.87
C VAL A 47 20.62 6.13 -23.33
N LEU A 48 21.06 5.62 -22.18
CA LEU A 48 20.48 4.44 -21.54
C LEU A 48 19.10 4.81 -20.96
N SER A 49 18.03 4.60 -21.73
CA SER A 49 16.65 4.56 -21.21
C SER A 49 16.02 3.23 -21.61
N SER A 50 15.54 2.47 -20.64
CA SER A 50 14.62 1.35 -20.86
C SER A 50 13.44 1.84 -21.70
N SER A 51 12.97 1.00 -22.63
CA SER A 51 11.76 1.35 -23.39
C SER A 51 10.53 1.30 -22.48
N PRO A 52 9.49 2.11 -22.72
CA PRO A 52 8.25 2.09 -21.92
C PRO A 52 7.60 0.70 -21.85
N GLU A 53 7.76 -0.11 -22.91
CA GLU A 53 7.23 -1.48 -22.99
C GLU A 53 7.98 -2.44 -22.06
N GLU A 54 9.30 -2.28 -21.89
CA GLU A 54 10.10 -3.08 -20.95
C GLU A 54 9.82 -2.72 -19.48
N GLU A 55 9.56 -1.43 -19.18
CA GLU A 55 9.14 -1.00 -17.85
C GLU A 55 7.75 -1.55 -17.49
N GLU A 56 6.81 -1.55 -18.44
CA GLU A 56 5.49 -2.17 -18.26
C GLU A 56 5.62 -3.68 -18.03
N GLU A 57 6.48 -4.38 -18.77
CA GLU A 57 6.68 -5.83 -18.63
C GLU A 57 7.30 -6.19 -17.27
N ILE A 58 8.25 -5.40 -16.78
CA ILE A 58 8.85 -5.57 -15.44
C ILE A 58 7.83 -5.26 -14.34
N GLU A 59 7.04 -4.19 -14.47
CA GLU A 59 5.98 -3.88 -13.51
C GLU A 59 4.88 -4.95 -13.51
N ALA A 60 4.49 -5.46 -14.67
CA ALA A 60 3.48 -6.52 -14.82
C ALA A 60 3.93 -7.83 -14.17
N ALA A 61 5.24 -8.07 -14.15
CA ALA A 61 5.82 -9.20 -13.43
C ALA A 61 5.66 -9.07 -11.91
N ILE A 62 5.48 -7.88 -11.32
CA ILE A 62 5.36 -7.72 -9.85
C ILE A 62 4.02 -8.26 -9.35
N GLY A 63 2.92 -8.00 -10.05
CA GLY A 63 1.61 -8.52 -9.66
C GLY A 63 0.44 -7.95 -10.47
N TYR A 64 -0.69 -8.67 -10.42
CA TYR A 64 -1.86 -8.43 -11.27
C TYR A 64 -3.07 -7.83 -10.52
N GLY A 65 -2.95 -7.60 -9.22
CA GLY A 65 -4.02 -7.04 -8.40
C GLY A 65 -5.17 -8.01 -8.08
N TYR A 66 -6.28 -7.45 -7.60
CA TYR A 66 -7.40 -8.19 -7.05
C TYR A 66 -8.72 -7.79 -7.73
N SER A 67 -9.70 -8.68 -7.75
CA SER A 67 -11.08 -8.41 -8.14
C SER A 67 -12.02 -8.55 -6.93
N ILE A 68 -13.20 -7.94 -7.01
CA ILE A 68 -14.21 -8.02 -5.95
C ILE A 68 -15.04 -9.28 -6.15
N GLN A 69 -15.01 -10.19 -5.17
CA GLN A 69 -15.82 -11.40 -5.18
C GLN A 69 -17.22 -11.16 -4.61
N SER A 70 -17.31 -10.44 -3.48
CA SER A 70 -18.58 -10.10 -2.85
C SER A 70 -18.43 -8.87 -1.94
N VAL A 71 -19.55 -8.20 -1.67
CA VAL A 71 -19.61 -7.04 -0.77
C VAL A 71 -20.79 -7.17 0.17
N ILE A 72 -20.53 -6.87 1.44
CA ILE A 72 -21.47 -6.95 2.55
C ILE A 72 -21.48 -5.58 3.24
N GLY A 73 -22.62 -4.91 3.22
CA GLY A 73 -22.86 -3.73 4.06
C GLY A 73 -23.35 -4.14 5.45
N ASP A 74 -23.05 -3.34 6.46
CA ASP A 74 -23.71 -3.50 7.76
C ASP A 74 -25.11 -2.87 7.75
N SER A 75 -25.99 -3.33 8.64
CA SER A 75 -27.34 -2.78 8.79
C SER A 75 -27.34 -1.34 9.28
N SER A 76 -26.22 -0.86 9.85
CA SER A 76 -26.06 0.50 10.32
C SER A 76 -25.70 1.50 9.20
N GLY A 77 -25.25 1.00 8.04
CA GLY A 77 -24.74 1.80 6.94
C GLY A 77 -23.38 2.46 7.21
N LYS A 78 -22.70 2.12 8.32
CA LYS A 78 -21.40 2.72 8.71
C LYS A 78 -20.20 1.86 8.34
N THR A 79 -20.42 0.63 7.91
CA THR A 79 -19.36 -0.33 7.54
C THR A 79 -19.68 -1.00 6.23
N LEU A 80 -18.66 -1.11 5.37
CA LEU A 80 -18.68 -1.90 4.15
C LEU A 80 -17.52 -2.90 4.19
N THR A 81 -17.82 -4.17 3.97
CA THR A 81 -16.82 -5.25 3.88
C THR A 81 -16.85 -5.86 2.50
N ALA A 82 -15.70 -5.92 1.83
CA ALA A 82 -15.52 -6.55 0.53
C ALA A 82 -14.55 -7.74 0.65
N HIS A 83 -14.94 -8.85 0.04
CA HIS A 83 -14.07 -10.01 -0.14
C HIS A 83 -13.43 -9.91 -1.52
N LEU A 84 -12.11 -9.95 -1.54
CA LEU A 84 -11.29 -9.74 -2.72
C LEU A 84 -10.57 -11.03 -3.07
N GLN A 85 -10.46 -11.32 -4.37
CA GLN A 85 -9.77 -12.48 -4.89
C GLN A 85 -8.64 -12.04 -5.81
N LEU A 86 -7.46 -12.66 -5.66
CA LEU A 86 -6.33 -12.41 -6.53
C LEU A 86 -6.69 -12.74 -7.98
N ILE A 87 -6.33 -11.85 -8.92
CA ILE A 87 -6.61 -12.04 -10.35
C ILE A 87 -5.69 -13.10 -10.94
N GLN A 88 -4.38 -12.95 -10.70
CA GLN A 88 -3.36 -13.84 -11.22
C GLN A 88 -2.14 -13.83 -10.29
N ASN A 89 -1.50 -14.99 -10.14
CA ASN A 89 -0.30 -15.16 -9.31
C ASN A 89 0.94 -14.57 -10.00
N SER A 90 1.83 -14.03 -9.17
CA SER A 90 3.23 -13.75 -9.49
C SER A 90 4.12 -14.18 -8.32
N SER A 91 5.28 -14.76 -8.63
CA SER A 91 6.30 -15.13 -7.64
C SER A 91 7.33 -14.03 -7.36
N ILE A 92 7.29 -12.93 -8.12
CA ILE A 92 8.22 -11.81 -7.94
C ILE A 92 7.93 -11.11 -6.61
N LEU A 93 8.99 -10.84 -5.84
CA LEU A 93 8.91 -10.25 -4.49
C LEU A 93 8.06 -11.06 -3.47
N GLY A 94 7.90 -12.36 -3.71
CA GLY A 94 7.22 -13.29 -2.80
C GLY A 94 5.88 -13.78 -3.31
N LEU A 95 5.23 -14.61 -2.50
CA LEU A 95 3.93 -15.19 -2.82
C LEU A 95 2.81 -14.19 -2.56
N ASP A 96 1.88 -14.11 -3.51
CA ASP A 96 0.62 -13.38 -3.35
C ASP A 96 -0.27 -14.04 -2.29
N ILE A 97 -1.09 -13.21 -1.64
CA ILE A 97 -2.15 -13.68 -0.76
C ILE A 97 -3.41 -13.91 -1.60
N GLN A 98 -4.00 -15.10 -1.56
CA GLN A 98 -5.08 -15.44 -2.52
C GLN A 98 -6.37 -14.66 -2.27
N PHE A 99 -6.73 -14.45 -1.00
CA PHE A 99 -7.97 -13.83 -0.59
C PHE A 99 -7.73 -12.74 0.43
N LEU A 100 -8.32 -11.57 0.20
CA LEU A 100 -8.26 -10.45 1.13
C LEU A 100 -9.66 -10.05 1.59
N THR A 101 -9.71 -9.48 2.79
CA THR A 101 -10.88 -8.78 3.32
C THR A 101 -10.56 -7.30 3.43
N LEU A 102 -11.30 -6.46 2.71
CA LEU A 102 -11.28 -5.01 2.85
C LEU A 102 -12.47 -4.56 3.68
N THR A 103 -12.23 -3.81 4.75
CA THR A 103 -13.28 -3.20 5.57
C THR A 103 -13.09 -1.69 5.60
N ALA A 104 -14.08 -0.95 5.10
CA ALA A 104 -14.20 0.50 5.26
C ALA A 104 -15.22 0.81 6.35
N SER A 105 -14.87 1.67 7.31
CA SER A 105 -15.75 2.02 8.43
C SER A 105 -15.51 3.43 8.96
N PHE A 106 -16.56 4.14 9.32
CA PHE A 106 -16.45 5.41 10.04
C PHE A 106 -16.17 5.17 11.53
N GLU A 107 -15.00 5.58 12.02
CA GLU A 107 -14.70 5.58 13.46
C GLU A 107 -15.26 6.84 14.14
N THR A 108 -15.26 7.96 13.42
CA THR A 108 -15.93 9.21 13.80
C THR A 108 -16.45 9.89 12.55
N LYS A 109 -17.22 10.98 12.70
CA LYS A 109 -17.66 11.81 11.55
C LYS A 109 -16.52 12.39 10.71
N ASP A 110 -15.32 12.52 11.29
CA ASP A 110 -14.14 13.11 10.63
C ASP A 110 -13.03 12.07 10.37
N ARG A 111 -13.30 10.77 10.62
CA ARG A 111 -12.30 9.70 10.48
C ARG A 111 -12.91 8.43 9.89
N LEU A 112 -12.59 8.21 8.62
CA LEU A 112 -12.80 6.94 7.92
C LEU A 112 -11.56 6.05 8.09
N ARG A 113 -11.77 4.77 8.40
CA ARG A 113 -10.72 3.75 8.43
C ARG A 113 -10.96 2.74 7.33
N ILE A 114 -9.90 2.42 6.59
CA ILE A 114 -9.86 1.35 5.60
C ILE A 114 -8.83 0.34 6.08
N ARG A 115 -9.23 -0.92 6.23
CA ARG A 115 -8.38 -2.03 6.69
C ARG A 115 -8.43 -3.14 5.65
N ILE A 116 -7.27 -3.56 5.16
CA ILE A 116 -7.13 -4.68 4.22
C ILE A 116 -6.29 -5.75 4.90
N THR A 117 -6.81 -6.97 4.99
CA THR A 117 -6.09 -8.10 5.58
C THR A 117 -6.24 -9.35 4.76
N ASP A 118 -5.30 -10.27 4.93
CA ASP A 118 -5.45 -11.67 4.55
C ASP A 118 -6.75 -12.23 5.16
N ALA A 119 -7.56 -12.89 4.33
CA ALA A 119 -8.86 -13.43 4.71
C ALA A 119 -8.73 -14.79 5.43
N ASP A 120 -7.64 -15.52 5.18
CA ASP A 120 -7.45 -16.89 5.65
C ASP A 120 -6.57 -16.94 6.91
N SER A 121 -5.65 -15.98 7.08
CA SER A 121 -4.69 -15.98 8.18
C SER A 121 -4.48 -14.61 8.83
N PRO A 122 -4.42 -14.52 10.17
CA PRO A 122 -4.08 -13.27 10.83
C PRO A 122 -2.62 -12.89 10.52
N ARG A 123 -2.42 -11.62 10.19
CA ARG A 123 -1.09 -11.02 9.99
C ARG A 123 -0.73 -10.10 11.15
N TRP A 124 0.54 -9.76 11.27
CA TRP A 124 1.01 -8.84 12.30
C TRP A 124 0.29 -7.48 12.21
N GLU A 125 -0.24 -7.03 13.35
CA GLU A 125 -0.79 -5.70 13.54
C GLU A 125 -0.20 -5.11 14.81
N ILE A 126 -0.11 -3.78 14.89
CA ILE A 126 0.32 -3.10 16.12
C ILE A 126 -0.63 -3.50 17.26
N PRO A 127 -0.14 -4.10 18.35
CA PRO A 127 -0.97 -4.50 19.49
C PRO A 127 -1.74 -3.32 20.07
N GLN A 128 -3.00 -3.56 20.48
CA GLN A 128 -3.85 -2.52 21.07
C GLN A 128 -3.31 -1.99 22.41
N GLN A 129 -2.49 -2.78 23.11
CA GLN A 129 -1.83 -2.35 24.34
C GLN A 129 -0.75 -1.29 24.07
N ILE A 130 -0.12 -1.34 22.89
CA ILE A 130 0.92 -0.37 22.48
C ILE A 130 0.25 0.89 21.93
N LEU A 131 -0.76 0.71 21.07
CA LEU A 131 -1.53 1.81 20.52
C LEU A 131 -3.02 1.50 20.64
N PRO A 132 -3.71 2.01 21.69
CA PRO A 132 -5.13 1.82 21.89
C PRO A 132 -5.96 2.39 20.75
N ARG A 133 -6.91 1.59 20.25
CA ARG A 133 -7.81 1.96 19.14
C ARG A 133 -9.20 1.47 19.45
N GLN A 134 -10.21 2.09 18.84
CA GLN A 134 -11.55 1.53 18.88
C GLN A 134 -11.53 0.14 18.25
N SER A 135 -11.93 -0.86 19.03
CA SER A 135 -12.13 -2.22 18.53
C SER A 135 -13.35 -2.19 17.60
N GLN A 136 -13.15 -2.55 16.34
CA GLN A 136 -14.27 -2.87 15.47
C GLN A 136 -14.99 -4.08 16.09
N SER A 137 -16.26 -3.91 16.47
CA SER A 137 -17.08 -5.04 16.89
C SER A 137 -17.04 -6.10 15.79
N PRO A 138 -16.79 -7.38 16.10
CA PRO A 138 -16.90 -8.42 15.10
C PRO A 138 -18.28 -8.32 14.47
N LEU A 139 -18.34 -8.25 13.14
CA LEU A 139 -19.61 -8.37 12.43
C LEU A 139 -20.28 -9.64 12.96
N ARG A 140 -21.37 -9.49 13.72
CA ARG A 140 -22.27 -10.61 13.96
C ARG A 140 -22.68 -11.05 12.56
N ARG A 141 -22.29 -12.27 12.17
CA ARG A 141 -22.81 -12.93 10.97
C ARG A 141 -24.32 -12.79 11.03
N SER A 142 -24.87 -11.83 10.28
CA SER A 142 -26.28 -11.78 10.04
C SER A 142 -26.54 -13.00 9.17
N LEU A 143 -27.12 -14.04 9.77
CA LEU A 143 -27.61 -15.24 9.10
C LEU A 143 -28.86 -14.88 8.27
N VAL A 144 -28.81 -13.79 7.51
CA VAL A 144 -29.79 -13.46 6.50
C VAL A 144 -29.14 -13.87 5.18
N GLY A 145 -29.65 -14.97 4.62
CA GLY A 145 -29.16 -15.64 3.43
C GLY A 145 -29.27 -14.79 2.17
N ASN A 146 -28.42 -13.78 2.05
CA ASN A 146 -28.10 -13.18 0.78
C ASN A 146 -26.89 -13.93 0.25
N HIS A 147 -27.11 -14.76 -0.77
CA HIS A 147 -26.02 -15.37 -1.53
C HIS A 147 -24.97 -14.27 -1.85
N PRO A 148 -23.68 -14.47 -1.54
CA PRO A 148 -22.63 -13.56 -1.97
C PRO A 148 -22.59 -13.60 -3.50
N SER A 149 -23.31 -12.68 -4.14
CA SER A 149 -23.28 -12.48 -5.57
C SER A 149 -22.23 -11.41 -5.91
N PRO A 150 -21.55 -11.52 -7.07
CA PRO A 150 -20.73 -10.44 -7.56
C PRO A 150 -21.58 -9.17 -7.66
N PRO A 151 -21.10 -8.02 -7.16
CA PRO A 151 -21.88 -6.80 -7.23
C PRO A 151 -22.11 -6.41 -8.69
N GLN A 152 -23.39 -6.32 -9.09
CA GLN A 152 -23.77 -5.87 -10.44
C GLN A 152 -23.45 -4.38 -10.65
N ASN A 153 -23.43 -3.60 -9.56
CA ASN A 153 -23.05 -2.20 -9.60
C ASN A 153 -21.54 -2.04 -9.72
N HIS A 154 -21.12 -1.25 -10.70
CA HIS A 154 -19.71 -0.91 -10.92
C HIS A 154 -19.14 -0.05 -9.77
N ARG A 155 -19.99 0.61 -8.98
CA ARG A 155 -19.59 1.47 -7.85
C ARG A 155 -20.49 1.21 -6.65
N LEU A 156 -19.88 1.02 -5.49
CA LEU A 156 -20.55 0.81 -4.21
C LEU A 156 -20.13 1.91 -3.26
N PHE A 157 -21.10 2.54 -2.61
CA PHE A 157 -20.88 3.72 -1.79
C PHE A 157 -21.06 3.38 -0.32
N LEU A 158 -20.24 4.00 0.52
CA LEU A 158 -20.39 4.03 1.98
C LEU A 158 -20.32 5.49 2.42
N SER A 159 -21.40 5.96 3.04
CA SER A 159 -21.52 7.33 3.56
C SER A 159 -22.20 7.32 4.93
N ASP A 160 -21.79 8.23 5.81
CA ASP A 160 -22.45 8.50 7.08
C ASP A 160 -23.09 9.89 6.99
N PRO A 161 -24.40 10.07 7.29
CA PRO A 161 -25.08 11.37 7.21
C PRO A 161 -24.43 12.50 8.03
N THR A 162 -23.58 12.15 9.00
CA THR A 162 -22.88 13.10 9.87
C THR A 162 -21.46 13.43 9.40
N SER A 163 -20.96 12.75 8.37
CA SER A 163 -19.60 12.84 7.85
C SER A 163 -19.57 13.60 6.52
N ASP A 164 -18.55 14.44 6.32
CA ASP A 164 -18.25 15.02 4.99
C ASP A 164 -17.50 14.03 4.10
N LEU A 165 -16.95 12.94 4.64
CA LEU A 165 -16.25 11.93 3.87
C LEU A 165 -17.23 10.89 3.29
N THR A 166 -16.99 10.49 2.05
CA THR A 166 -17.62 9.34 1.40
C THR A 166 -16.57 8.38 0.88
N PHE A 167 -16.83 7.07 1.00
CA PHE A 167 -16.01 6.02 0.44
C PHE A 167 -16.72 5.40 -0.76
N THR A 168 -16.00 5.20 -1.86
CA THR A 168 -16.50 4.51 -3.05
C THR A 168 -15.59 3.34 -3.38
N LEU A 169 -16.14 2.13 -3.40
CA LEU A 169 -15.49 0.94 -3.92
C LEU A 169 -15.85 0.77 -5.40
N GLN A 170 -14.85 0.53 -6.24
CA GLN A 170 -15.00 0.41 -7.69
C GLN A 170 -14.83 -1.06 -8.08
N ASN A 171 -15.87 -1.64 -8.65
CA ASN A 171 -15.86 -3.02 -9.16
C ASN A 171 -15.28 -3.07 -10.58
N THR A 172 -13.99 -2.83 -10.66
CA THR A 172 -13.15 -3.04 -11.86
C THR A 172 -12.22 -4.24 -11.63
N ALA A 173 -11.50 -4.67 -12.66
CA ALA A 173 -10.47 -5.70 -12.55
C ALA A 173 -9.15 -5.18 -13.14
N PRO A 174 -8.15 -4.81 -12.32
CA PRO A 174 -8.15 -4.79 -10.86
C PRO A 174 -9.15 -3.82 -10.23
N PHE A 175 -9.53 -4.04 -8.97
CA PHE A 175 -10.43 -3.15 -8.24
C PHE A 175 -9.71 -1.87 -7.78
N GLY A 176 -10.49 -0.84 -7.43
CA GLY A 176 -9.99 0.39 -6.83
C GLY A 176 -10.96 0.96 -5.80
N PHE A 177 -10.53 1.95 -5.03
CA PHE A 177 -11.43 2.72 -4.18
C PHE A 177 -11.02 4.20 -4.11
N THR A 178 -11.99 5.04 -3.76
CA THR A 178 -11.76 6.47 -3.53
C THR A 178 -12.35 6.91 -2.19
N VAL A 179 -11.74 7.94 -1.61
CA VAL A 179 -12.30 8.73 -0.51
C VAL A 179 -12.43 10.17 -0.99
N SER A 180 -13.62 10.73 -0.87
CA SER A 180 -13.93 12.07 -1.36
C SER A 180 -14.70 12.88 -0.31
N ARG A 181 -14.70 14.20 -0.44
CA ARG A 181 -15.59 15.08 0.32
C ARG A 181 -16.93 15.22 -0.39
N ILE A 182 -18.01 15.14 0.37
CA ILE A 182 -19.38 15.32 -0.14
C ILE A 182 -19.61 16.80 -0.45
N SER A 183 -19.17 17.70 0.43
CA SER A 183 -19.38 19.14 0.32
C SER A 183 -18.81 19.79 -0.95
N SER A 184 -17.67 19.29 -1.44
CA SER A 184 -16.94 19.86 -2.58
C SER A 184 -16.82 18.92 -3.77
N GLY A 185 -17.10 17.62 -3.59
CA GLY A 185 -16.78 16.59 -4.58
C GLY A 185 -15.29 16.30 -4.73
N ASP A 186 -14.41 16.95 -3.97
CA ASP A 186 -12.96 16.77 -4.07
C ASP A 186 -12.55 15.36 -3.64
N THR A 187 -11.70 14.70 -4.44
CA THR A 187 -11.19 13.37 -4.14
C THR A 187 -9.89 13.50 -3.36
N LEU A 188 -9.91 12.97 -2.14
CA LEU A 188 -8.83 13.07 -1.17
C LEU A 188 -7.82 11.92 -1.36
N PHE A 189 -8.32 10.71 -1.60
CA PHE A 189 -7.50 9.50 -1.79
C PHE A 189 -8.09 8.69 -2.94
N ASN A 190 -7.27 8.26 -3.90
CA ASN A 190 -7.73 7.63 -5.14
C ASN A 190 -6.82 6.49 -5.58
N THR A 191 -7.25 5.24 -5.33
CA THR A 191 -6.51 4.03 -5.73
C THR A 191 -7.04 3.41 -7.02
N THR A 192 -7.76 4.18 -7.85
CA THR A 192 -8.29 3.66 -9.12
C THR A 192 -7.12 3.14 -9.95
N PRO A 193 -7.10 1.85 -10.31
CA PRO A 193 -6.01 1.30 -11.11
C PRO A 193 -6.04 1.90 -12.51
N VAL A 194 -4.87 2.16 -13.07
CA VAL A 194 -4.71 2.53 -14.47
C VAL A 194 -4.32 1.29 -15.23
N ASN A 195 -5.12 0.91 -16.24
CA ASN A 195 -4.82 -0.22 -17.09
C ASN A 195 -3.40 -0.11 -17.64
N HIS A 196 -2.70 -1.24 -17.77
CA HIS A 196 -1.32 -1.29 -18.26
C HIS A 196 -0.31 -0.57 -17.35
N ARG A 197 -0.65 -0.29 -16.08
CA ARG A 197 0.25 0.34 -15.11
C ARG A 197 0.20 -0.35 -13.74
N PRO A 198 0.86 -1.50 -13.58
CA PRO A 198 0.82 -2.30 -12.36
C PRO A 198 1.34 -1.58 -11.10
N SER A 199 2.19 -0.55 -11.24
CA SER A 199 2.56 0.38 -10.16
C SER A 199 1.37 1.09 -9.50
N THR A 200 0.20 1.11 -10.13
CA THR A 200 -1.05 1.67 -9.57
C THR A 200 -1.91 0.64 -8.84
N TYR A 201 -1.62 -0.65 -8.98
CA TYR A 201 -2.46 -1.72 -8.43
C TYR A 201 -2.21 -1.91 -6.94
N LEU A 202 -3.24 -2.37 -6.21
CA LEU A 202 -3.02 -2.98 -4.90
C LEU A 202 -2.30 -4.32 -5.11
N ILE A 203 -1.08 -4.43 -4.61
CA ILE A 203 -0.34 -5.70 -4.56
C ILE A 203 -0.19 -6.09 -3.10
N PHE A 204 -0.54 -7.33 -2.76
CA PHE A 204 -0.54 -7.81 -1.39
C PHE A 204 0.14 -9.19 -1.36
N LYS A 205 1.40 -9.19 -0.97
CA LYS A 205 2.24 -10.38 -0.77
C LYS A 205 2.67 -10.47 0.68
N ASP A 206 3.27 -11.58 1.07
CA ASP A 206 3.70 -11.78 2.46
C ASP A 206 4.69 -10.71 2.96
N GLN A 207 5.63 -10.27 2.11
CA GLN A 207 6.65 -9.29 2.50
C GLN A 207 6.66 -8.03 1.64
N TYR A 208 5.65 -7.86 0.78
CA TYR A 208 5.53 -6.72 -0.13
C TYR A 208 4.07 -6.27 -0.23
N LEU A 209 3.82 -5.03 0.19
CA LEU A 209 2.53 -4.37 0.07
C LEU A 209 2.71 -3.12 -0.80
N GLN A 210 1.92 -3.02 -1.85
CA GLN A 210 1.86 -1.83 -2.69
C GLN A 210 0.47 -1.21 -2.59
N LEU A 211 0.42 0.08 -2.27
CA LEU A 211 -0.80 0.89 -2.29
C LEU A 211 -0.43 2.23 -2.93
N SER A 212 -1.17 2.61 -3.96
CA SER A 212 -0.96 3.87 -4.69
C SER A 212 -2.20 4.75 -4.59
N SER A 213 -1.98 6.06 -4.49
CA SER A 213 -3.06 7.05 -4.56
C SER A 213 -2.67 8.15 -5.54
N ALA A 214 -3.51 8.38 -6.55
CA ALA A 214 -3.37 9.53 -7.42
C ALA A 214 -3.70 10.82 -6.66
N LEU A 215 -2.88 11.86 -6.85
CA LEU A 215 -3.04 13.17 -6.23
C LEU A 215 -3.08 14.26 -7.30
N PRO A 216 -3.93 15.28 -7.15
CA PRO A 216 -3.92 16.46 -8.03
C PRO A 216 -2.55 17.18 -8.00
N PRO A 217 -1.79 17.22 -9.11
CA PRO A 217 -0.37 17.63 -9.08
C PRO A 217 -0.15 19.12 -8.80
N HIS A 218 -1.14 19.97 -9.09
CA HIS A 218 -1.04 21.43 -8.94
C HIS A 218 -1.76 21.97 -7.71
N THR A 219 -2.57 21.13 -7.04
CA THR A 219 -3.39 21.56 -5.91
C THR A 219 -3.07 20.82 -4.62
N SER A 220 -2.35 19.70 -4.67
CA SER A 220 -1.93 18.95 -3.47
C SER A 220 -0.60 19.47 -2.94
N ASN A 221 -0.53 19.70 -1.62
CA ASN A 221 0.67 20.17 -0.94
C ASN A 221 0.91 19.29 0.28
N LEU A 222 1.89 18.39 0.19
CA LEU A 222 2.10 17.33 1.18
C LEU A 222 3.17 17.70 2.21
N TYR A 223 2.92 17.30 3.44
CA TYR A 223 3.79 17.50 4.61
C TYR A 223 3.78 16.24 5.49
N GLY A 224 4.92 15.88 6.09
CA GLY A 224 5.01 14.73 7.00
C GLY A 224 5.94 13.64 6.49
N ILE A 225 5.55 12.37 6.67
CA ILE A 225 6.30 11.15 6.30
C ILE A 225 7.71 11.17 6.87
N GLY A 226 7.84 11.52 8.16
CA GLY A 226 9.14 11.62 8.84
C GLY A 226 9.64 10.29 9.40
N GLU A 227 10.89 10.14 9.81
CA GLU A 227 11.85 11.22 10.04
C GLU A 227 12.92 11.34 8.95
N HIS A 228 13.03 12.53 8.35
CA HIS A 228 14.06 12.89 7.36
C HIS A 228 14.44 14.35 7.55
N THR A 229 15.72 14.67 7.36
CA THR A 229 16.16 16.05 7.16
C THR A 229 15.91 16.45 5.71
N LYS A 230 15.15 17.53 5.50
CA LYS A 230 14.77 18.05 4.18
C LYS A 230 15.05 19.55 4.10
N SER A 231 15.34 20.03 2.90
CA SER A 231 15.55 21.46 2.62
C SER A 231 14.25 22.28 2.62
N SER A 232 13.10 21.62 2.55
CA SER A 232 11.77 22.23 2.56
C SER A 232 10.84 21.44 3.47
N PHE A 233 9.93 22.13 4.15
CA PHE A 233 8.86 21.50 4.92
C PHE A 233 7.80 20.87 4.00
N ARG A 234 7.49 21.52 2.87
CA ARG A 234 6.65 20.94 1.82
C ARG A 234 7.44 19.88 1.07
N LEU A 235 6.91 18.67 1.02
CA LEU A 235 7.50 17.57 0.27
C LEU A 235 7.55 17.92 -1.22
N GLN A 236 8.75 17.78 -1.80
CA GLN A 236 8.99 17.94 -3.22
C GLN A 236 8.49 16.71 -4.01
N HIS A 237 8.24 16.90 -5.30
CA HIS A 237 7.92 15.78 -6.19
C HIS A 237 9.18 14.97 -6.54
N ASN A 238 8.96 13.78 -7.08
CA ASN A 238 9.98 12.84 -7.56
C ASN A 238 11.02 12.48 -6.48
N GLN A 239 10.53 12.16 -5.28
CA GLN A 239 11.37 11.71 -4.17
C GLN A 239 10.87 10.40 -3.59
N THR A 240 11.80 9.70 -2.94
CA THR A 240 11.55 8.47 -2.22
C THR A 240 11.89 8.68 -0.74
N LEU A 241 10.94 8.37 0.13
CA LEU A 241 11.03 8.53 1.58
C LEU A 241 11.00 7.14 2.21
N THR A 242 12.15 6.70 2.72
CA THR A 242 12.28 5.41 3.42
C THR A 242 11.96 5.60 4.89
N LEU A 243 11.14 4.70 5.45
CA LEU A 243 10.82 4.69 6.87
C LEU A 243 11.36 3.41 7.49
N TRP A 244 12.46 3.58 8.22
CA TRP A 244 13.14 2.54 8.98
C TRP A 244 14.00 3.24 10.03
N ASN A 245 13.72 2.98 11.31
CA ASN A 245 14.46 3.62 12.39
C ASN A 245 15.92 3.19 12.34
N ALA A 246 16.82 4.15 12.11
CA ALA A 246 18.25 3.94 11.96
C ALA A 246 19.04 4.98 12.75
N ASP A 247 20.18 4.55 13.30
CA ASP A 247 21.12 5.45 13.96
C ASP A 247 21.96 6.19 12.90
N ILE A 248 21.37 7.22 12.31
CA ILE A 248 21.95 8.06 11.26
C ILE A 248 21.83 9.51 11.71
N ALA A 249 22.94 10.25 11.69
CA ALA A 249 22.96 11.66 12.09
C ALA A 249 22.05 12.52 11.19
N SER A 250 21.23 13.38 11.80
CA SER A 250 20.29 14.27 11.11
C SER A 250 20.95 15.33 10.21
N ALA A 251 22.26 15.51 10.28
CA ALA A 251 23.01 16.29 9.30
C ALA A 251 23.01 15.67 7.88
N LYS A 252 22.64 14.39 7.75
CA LYS A 252 22.49 13.70 6.47
C LYS A 252 21.09 13.95 5.90
N ILE A 253 21.02 14.67 4.79
CA ILE A 253 19.78 15.01 4.08
C ILE A 253 19.25 13.75 3.36
N ASP A 254 17.93 13.62 3.28
CA ASP A 254 17.19 12.59 2.51
C ASP A 254 17.31 11.13 2.98
N LEU A 255 18.07 10.84 4.04
CA LEU A 255 18.12 9.50 4.65
C LEU A 255 17.01 9.28 5.68
N ASN A 256 16.61 8.03 5.88
CA ASN A 256 15.81 7.62 7.02
C ASN A 256 16.60 7.83 8.33
N LEU A 257 15.92 8.32 9.37
CA LEU A 257 16.55 8.67 10.65
C LEU A 257 15.96 7.83 11.79
N TYR A 258 15.85 8.39 13.00
CA TYR A 258 15.55 7.66 14.23
C TYR A 258 14.07 7.28 14.36
N GLY A 259 13.18 8.07 13.76
CA GLY A 259 11.73 7.88 13.81
C GLY A 259 11.10 7.42 12.48
N SER A 260 9.95 6.75 12.61
CA SER A 260 9.08 6.39 11.49
C SER A 260 7.65 6.86 11.79
N HIS A 261 7.18 7.84 11.03
CA HIS A 261 5.90 8.52 11.16
C HIS A 261 5.17 8.44 9.80
N PRO A 262 4.46 7.33 9.53
CA PRO A 262 3.76 7.05 8.27
C PRO A 262 2.46 7.87 8.13
N PHE A 263 2.55 9.16 8.36
CA PHE A 263 1.47 10.13 8.31
C PHE A 263 1.85 11.27 7.38
N TYR A 264 0.93 11.68 6.50
CA TYR A 264 1.05 12.94 5.80
C TYR A 264 -0.22 13.77 5.93
N MET A 265 -0.04 15.08 5.84
CA MET A 265 -1.09 16.07 5.68
C MET A 265 -1.04 16.58 4.24
N ASP A 266 -2.19 16.67 3.59
CA ASP A 266 -2.34 17.28 2.26
C ASP A 266 -3.25 18.51 2.35
N VAL A 267 -2.68 19.67 2.03
CA VAL A 267 -3.34 20.97 2.01
C VAL A 267 -3.70 21.33 0.58
N ARG A 268 -4.99 21.42 0.27
CA ARG A 268 -5.51 21.71 -1.07
C ARG A 268 -5.52 23.21 -1.37
N SER A 269 -5.01 23.59 -2.54
CA SER A 269 -5.09 24.96 -3.07
C SER A 269 -6.06 25.08 -4.25
N PRO A 270 -6.77 26.21 -4.42
CA PRO A 270 -6.92 27.31 -3.46
C PRO A 270 -7.82 26.92 -2.28
N GLY A 271 -7.76 27.67 -1.16
CA GLY A 271 -8.71 27.54 -0.05
C GLY A 271 -8.21 26.83 1.20
N GLY A 272 -7.08 26.11 1.15
CA GLY A 272 -6.45 25.53 2.35
C GLY A 272 -7.21 24.37 2.99
N ILE A 273 -8.18 23.78 2.26
CA ILE A 273 -8.92 22.61 2.73
C ILE A 273 -7.92 21.47 2.94
N THR A 274 -7.91 20.90 4.13
CA THR A 274 -6.85 19.98 4.55
C THR A 274 -7.43 18.62 4.93
N HIS A 275 -6.67 17.57 4.68
CA HIS A 275 -6.92 16.25 5.23
C HIS A 275 -5.60 15.57 5.62
N GLY A 276 -5.68 14.50 6.40
CA GLY A 276 -4.53 13.70 6.80
C GLY A 276 -4.75 12.24 6.44
N VAL A 277 -3.67 11.56 6.09
CA VAL A 277 -3.64 10.11 5.82
C VAL A 277 -2.59 9.48 6.71
N LEU A 278 -3.01 8.51 7.51
CA LEU A 278 -2.15 7.71 8.37
C LEU A 278 -2.19 6.26 7.88
N LEU A 279 -1.04 5.71 7.52
CA LEU A 279 -0.89 4.28 7.31
C LEU A 279 -0.40 3.65 8.61
N LEU A 280 -1.31 3.01 9.34
CA LEU A 280 -0.98 2.40 10.63
C LEU A 280 -0.29 1.05 10.44
N ASN A 281 1.02 1.10 10.15
CA ASN A 281 1.85 -0.07 9.89
C ASN A 281 3.24 0.13 10.54
N LEU A 282 3.81 -0.95 11.09
CA LEU A 282 5.18 -1.01 11.65
C LEU A 282 6.06 -2.01 10.88
N MET A 283 5.78 -2.25 9.61
CA MET A 283 6.66 -3.05 8.76
C MET A 283 8.06 -2.43 8.73
N ALA A 284 9.06 -3.31 8.77
CA ALA A 284 10.47 -2.93 8.85
C ALA A 284 10.95 -2.08 7.67
N TRP A 285 10.30 -2.14 6.51
CA TRP A 285 10.73 -1.37 5.35
C TRP A 285 9.49 -0.82 4.66
N MET A 286 9.29 0.49 4.77
CA MET A 286 8.27 1.20 4.01
C MET A 286 8.91 2.24 3.11
N LEU A 287 8.55 2.17 1.82
CA LEU A 287 8.98 3.09 0.80
C LEU A 287 7.78 3.93 0.36
N CYS A 288 7.85 5.24 0.53
CA CYS A 288 6.86 6.15 -0.03
C CYS A 288 7.47 6.92 -1.20
N THR A 289 6.91 6.76 -2.38
CA THR A 289 7.33 7.47 -3.59
C THR A 289 6.31 8.56 -3.91
N LEU A 290 6.80 9.79 -4.10
CA LEU A 290 6.00 10.91 -4.59
C LEU A 290 6.42 11.14 -6.03
N GLY A 291 5.59 10.76 -6.99
CA GLY A 291 5.85 10.93 -8.41
C GLY A 291 4.85 11.89 -9.08
N ILE A 292 5.27 12.53 -10.16
CA ILE A 292 4.33 13.21 -11.07
C ILE A 292 3.77 12.15 -12.01
N GLY A 293 2.49 11.80 -11.87
CA GLY A 293 1.79 10.99 -12.86
C GLY A 293 1.76 11.74 -14.19
N LEU A 294 2.33 11.17 -15.25
CA LEU A 294 2.10 11.66 -16.61
C LEU A 294 0.58 11.69 -16.86
N PRO A 295 0.02 12.79 -17.40
CA PRO A 295 -1.41 12.85 -17.68
C PRO A 295 -1.79 11.71 -18.62
N THR A 296 -2.81 10.95 -18.23
CA THR A 296 -3.49 10.01 -19.12
C THR A 296 -4.02 10.81 -20.31
N ARG A 297 -3.47 10.56 -21.50
CA ARG A 297 -3.99 11.11 -22.77
C ARG A 297 -5.36 10.53 -23.07
#